data_AF-A0AAU7JIY1-F1
#
_entry.id   AF-A0AAU7JIY1-F1
#
_cell.length_a   1.000
_cell.length_b   1.000
_cell.length_c   1.000
_cell.angle_alpha   90.00
_cell.angle_beta   90.00
_cell.angle_gamma   90.00
#
_symmetry.space_group_name_H-M   'P 1'
#
loop_
_entity.id
_entity.type
_entity.pdbx_description
1 polymer ?
#
loop_
_entity_poly.entity_id
_entity_poly.type
_entity_poly.pdbx_seq_one_letter_code
_entity_poly.pdbx_strand_id
1 'polypeptide(L)'
;MSATTASVISRVEVVLRTVDLDCACRARLAEALTRFAQLEARRQARRELEDSRRQRDLIAGIMTLMSDLDEIASDEADASVYAELAHLFDDVAEAARKGASALRSLGAGLSPASGSWSGGGGHD
;
A
#
# COMPACT_ATOMS: atom_id res chain seq x y z
N MET A 1 -3.08 4.19 -7.19
CA MET A 1 -4.30 4.54 -6.40
C MET A 1 -4.77 3.30 -5.67
N SER A 2 -5.21 3.39 -4.41
CA SER A 2 -5.89 2.24 -3.78
C SER A 2 -7.11 1.89 -4.62
N ALA A 3 -7.26 0.62 -5.01
CA ALA A 3 -8.32 0.14 -5.90
C ALA A 3 -9.72 0.56 -5.40
N THR A 4 -9.87 0.66 -4.07
CA THR A 4 -11.12 1.05 -3.41
C THR A 4 -11.46 2.53 -3.63
N THR A 5 -10.51 3.46 -3.51
CA THR A 5 -10.78 4.90 -3.69
C THR A 5 -11.10 5.23 -5.14
N ALA A 6 -10.36 4.65 -6.09
CA ALA A 6 -10.63 4.81 -7.52
C ALA A 6 -12.03 4.28 -7.88
N SER A 7 -12.39 3.11 -7.34
CA SER A 7 -13.71 2.50 -7.52
C SER A 7 -14.83 3.37 -6.95
N VAL A 8 -14.66 3.93 -5.74
CA VAL A 8 -15.66 4.82 -5.13
C VAL A 8 -15.85 6.10 -5.95
N ILE A 9 -14.77 6.74 -6.39
CA ILE A 9 -14.86 7.95 -7.23
C ILE A 9 -15.58 7.64 -8.54
N SER A 10 -15.23 6.55 -9.22
CA SER A 10 -15.90 6.13 -10.45
C SER A 10 -17.40 5.87 -10.23
N ARG A 11 -17.78 5.21 -9.12
CA ARG A 11 -19.18 5.00 -8.78
C ARG A 11 -19.93 6.30 -8.50
N VAL A 12 -19.28 7.25 -7.82
CA VAL A 12 -19.83 8.58 -7.56
C VAL A 12 -20.05 9.33 -8.87
N GLU A 13 -19.07 9.33 -9.78
CA GLU A 13 -19.21 9.93 -11.11
C GLU A 13 -20.38 9.32 -11.91
N VAL A 14 -20.55 8.00 -11.86
CA VAL A 14 -21.66 7.30 -12.53
C VAL A 14 -23.01 7.75 -11.98
N VAL A 15 -23.17 7.77 -10.65
CA VAL A 15 -24.42 8.22 -10.01
C VAL A 15 -24.71 9.68 -10.36
N LEU A 16 -23.70 10.54 -10.36
CA LEU A 16 -23.87 11.96 -10.66
C LEU A 16 -24.23 12.25 -12.11
N ARG A 17 -23.88 11.37 -13.05
CA ARG A 17 -24.37 11.46 -14.44
C ARG A 17 -25.88 11.23 -14.55
N THR A 18 -26.48 10.54 -13.59
CA THR A 18 -27.93 10.31 -13.54
C THR A 18 -28.72 11.46 -12.89
N VAL A 19 -28.02 12.40 -12.23
CA VAL A 19 -28.61 13.58 -11.61
C VAL A 19 -28.57 14.74 -12.60
N ASP A 20 -29.68 15.49 -12.69
CA ASP A 20 -29.77 16.65 -13.58
C ASP A 20 -29.07 17.88 -12.98
N LEU A 21 -27.74 17.85 -12.98
CA LEU A 21 -26.88 18.96 -12.58
C LEU A 21 -26.66 19.91 -13.76
N ASP A 22 -26.64 21.22 -13.54
CA ASP A 22 -26.15 22.12 -14.59
C ASP A 22 -24.67 21.84 -14.93
N CYS A 23 -24.25 22.27 -16.13
CA CYS A 23 -22.90 22.00 -16.64
C CYS A 23 -21.79 22.59 -15.75
N ALA A 24 -22.04 23.73 -15.09
CA ALA A 24 -21.08 24.35 -14.19
C ALA A 24 -20.91 23.55 -12.90
N CYS A 25 -22.00 23.00 -12.35
CA CYS A 25 -21.99 22.11 -11.20
C CYS A 25 -21.25 20.81 -11.51
N ARG A 26 -21.47 20.21 -12.69
CA ARG A 26 -20.72 19.01 -13.13
C ARG A 26 -19.21 19.27 -13.21
N ALA A 27 -18.80 20.40 -13.79
CA ALA A 27 -17.38 20.75 -13.91
C ALA A 27 -16.72 20.95 -12.54
N ARG A 28 -17.36 21.71 -11.62
CA ARG A 28 -16.86 21.91 -10.26
C ARG A 28 -16.74 20.60 -9.47
N LEU A 29 -17.69 19.70 -9.66
CA LEU A 29 -17.71 18.41 -8.98
C LEU A 29 -16.62 17.46 -9.50
N ALA A 30 -16.43 17.38 -10.83
CA ALA A 30 -15.33 16.62 -11.41
C ALA A 30 -13.96 17.13 -10.94
N GLU A 31 -13.79 18.45 -10.84
CA GLU A 31 -12.59 19.05 -10.29
C GLU A 31 -12.40 18.69 -8.80
N ALA A 32 -13.46 18.74 -8.00
CA ALA A 32 -13.41 18.35 -6.59
C ALA A 32 -13.04 16.87 -6.41
N LEU A 33 -13.61 15.97 -7.21
CA LEU A 33 -13.29 14.55 -7.20
C LEU A 33 -11.84 14.28 -7.63
N THR A 34 -11.35 15.01 -8.62
CA THR A 34 -9.94 14.93 -9.06
C THR A 34 -9.00 15.36 -7.93
N ARG A 35 -9.28 16.48 -7.26
CA ARG A 35 -8.49 16.95 -6.11
C ARG A 35 -8.53 15.96 -4.96
N PHE A 36 -9.70 15.38 -4.68
CA PHE A 36 -9.85 14.35 -3.66
C PHE A 36 -9.04 13.09 -3.99
N ALA A 37 -9.07 12.62 -5.24
CA ALA A 37 -8.27 11.49 -5.70
C ALA A 37 -6.76 11.71 -5.43
N GLN A 38 -6.27 12.91 -5.73
CA GLN A 38 -4.87 13.27 -5.49
C GLN A 38 -4.52 13.31 -4.00
N LEU A 39 -5.41 13.85 -3.15
CA LEU A 39 -5.22 13.88 -1.71
C LEU A 39 -5.17 12.48 -1.11
N GLU A 40 -6.10 11.59 -1.50
CA GLU A 40 -6.10 10.21 -1.01
C GLU A 40 -4.92 9.40 -1.56
N ALA A 41 -4.48 9.64 -2.79
CA ALA A 41 -3.26 9.03 -3.31
C ALA A 41 -2.03 9.40 -2.45
N ARG A 42 -1.86 10.69 -2.11
CA ARG A 42 -0.78 11.15 -1.21
C ARG A 42 -0.93 10.57 0.19
N ARG A 43 -2.15 10.52 0.72
CA ARG A 43 -2.43 9.95 2.05
C ARG A 43 -2.07 8.47 2.09
N GLN A 44 -2.42 7.70 1.05
CA GLN A 44 -2.06 6.30 0.95
C GLN A 44 -0.55 6.12 0.83
N ALA A 45 0.12 6.90 -0.02
CA ALA A 45 1.55 6.82 -0.17
C ALA A 45 2.30 7.05 1.15
N ARG A 46 1.84 8.02 1.95
CA ARG A 46 2.40 8.26 3.29
C ARG A 46 2.18 7.06 4.21
N ARG A 47 0.98 6.46 4.23
CA ARG A 47 0.69 5.26 5.02
C ARG A 47 1.60 4.08 4.67
N GLU A 48 1.73 3.77 3.38
CA GLU A 48 2.59 2.66 2.94
C GLU A 48 4.07 2.85 3.34
N LEU A 49 4.57 4.09 3.26
CA LEU A 49 5.92 4.42 3.73
C LEU A 49 6.07 4.28 5.26
N GLU A 50 5.08 4.75 6.02
CA GLU A 50 5.06 4.60 7.47
C GLU A 50 5.00 3.12 7.87
N ASP A 51 4.20 2.32 7.19
CA ASP A 51 4.09 0.88 7.46
C ASP A 51 5.39 0.15 7.11
N SER A 52 6.02 0.47 5.98
CA SER A 52 7.33 -0.10 5.64
C SER A 52 8.40 0.28 6.65
N ARG A 53 8.40 1.52 7.18
CA ARG A 53 9.33 1.94 8.24
C ARG A 53 9.07 1.19 9.54
N ARG A 54 7.80 1.02 9.91
CA ARG A 54 7.41 0.23 11.08
C ARG A 54 7.88 -1.22 10.98
N GLN A 55 7.77 -1.85 9.80
CA GLN A 55 8.27 -3.21 9.60
C GLN A 55 9.80 -3.28 9.72
N ARG A 56 10.53 -2.29 9.20
CA ARG A 56 11.98 -2.18 9.41
C ARG A 56 12.33 -2.09 10.91
N ASP A 57 11.61 -1.26 11.66
CA ASP A 57 11.86 -1.08 13.09
C ASP A 57 11.54 -2.35 13.89
N LEU A 58 10.49 -3.09 13.50
CA LEU A 58 10.18 -4.41 14.05
C LEU A 58 11.30 -5.41 13.78
N ILE A 59 11.80 -5.49 12.54
CA ILE A 59 12.95 -6.35 12.19
C ILE A 59 14.16 -6.01 13.07
N ALA A 60 14.48 -4.73 13.25
CA ALA A 60 15.58 -4.32 14.11
C ALA A 60 15.38 -4.77 15.56
N GLY A 61 14.15 -4.69 16.08
CA GLY A 61 13.81 -5.22 17.40
C GLY A 61 14.01 -6.73 17.52
N ILE A 62 13.57 -7.50 16.52
CA ILE A 62 13.76 -8.95 16.50
C ILE A 62 15.23 -9.32 16.36
N MET A 63 16.00 -8.61 15.54
CA MET A 63 17.46 -8.82 15.44
C MET A 63 18.16 -8.61 16.79
N THR A 64 17.69 -7.67 17.61
CA THR A 64 18.19 -7.50 18.98
C THR A 64 17.84 -8.70 19.86
N LEU A 65 16.63 -9.26 19.77
CA LEU A 65 16.30 -10.50 20.52
C LEU A 65 17.14 -11.69 20.06
N MET A 66 17.49 -11.73 18.77
CA MET A 66 18.30 -12.79 18.20
C MET A 66 19.79 -12.69 18.57
N SER A 67 20.26 -11.65 19.26
CA SER A 67 21.64 -11.64 19.79
C SER A 67 21.88 -12.79 20.77
N ASP A 68 20.82 -13.28 21.41
CA ASP A 68 20.87 -14.44 22.31
C ASP A 68 21.34 -15.71 21.56
N LEU A 69 21.19 -15.77 20.23
CA LEU A 69 21.73 -16.84 19.40
C LEU A 69 23.25 -16.98 19.52
N ASP A 70 23.97 -15.86 19.77
CA ASP A 70 25.42 -15.87 19.94
C ASP A 70 25.84 -16.54 21.27
N GLU A 71 24.92 -16.66 22.22
CA GLU A 71 25.15 -17.23 23.55
C GLU A 71 24.79 -18.73 23.63
N ILE A 72 24.13 -19.28 22.61
CA ILE A 72 23.70 -20.68 22.60
C ILE A 72 24.89 -21.59 22.28
N ALA A 73 25.21 -22.44 23.24
CA ALA A 73 26.25 -23.44 23.10
C ALA A 73 25.80 -24.58 22.17
N SER A 74 26.75 -25.21 21.48
CA SER A 74 26.48 -26.34 20.58
C SER A 74 25.90 -27.58 21.26
N ASP A 75 26.00 -27.65 22.59
CA ASP A 75 25.47 -28.71 23.44
C ASP A 75 24.22 -28.29 24.23
N GLU A 76 23.53 -27.22 23.81
CA GLU A 76 22.26 -26.81 24.41
C GLU A 76 21.27 -27.97 24.41
N ALA A 77 20.82 -28.32 25.62
CA ALA A 77 20.03 -29.50 25.93
C ALA A 77 18.52 -29.23 25.82
N ASP A 78 18.10 -27.98 25.97
CA ASP A 78 16.71 -27.59 25.80
C ASP A 78 16.38 -27.35 24.32
N ALA A 79 15.74 -28.35 23.72
CA ALA A 79 15.33 -28.29 22.32
C ALA A 79 14.30 -27.19 22.02
N SER A 80 13.60 -26.67 23.04
CA SER A 80 12.59 -25.61 22.86
C SER A 80 13.21 -24.28 22.45
N VAL A 81 14.46 -24.02 22.85
CA VAL A 81 15.22 -22.81 22.48
C VAL A 81 15.39 -22.72 20.95
N TYR A 82 15.70 -23.83 20.28
CA TYR A 82 15.82 -23.84 18.81
C TYR A 82 14.49 -23.56 18.12
N ALA A 83 13.37 -24.01 18.68
CA ALA A 83 12.04 -23.74 18.14
C ALA A 83 11.67 -22.26 18.29
N GLU A 84 11.97 -21.66 19.44
CA GLU A 84 11.76 -20.23 19.68
C GLU A 84 12.58 -19.36 18.71
N LEU A 85 13.85 -19.67 18.51
CA LEU A 85 14.70 -18.98 17.53
C LEU A 85 14.18 -19.12 16.10
N ALA A 86 13.69 -20.31 15.73
CA ALA A 86 13.08 -20.50 14.41
C ALA A 86 11.86 -19.59 14.23
N HIS A 87 11.04 -19.42 15.27
CA HIS A 87 9.92 -18.47 15.24
C HIS A 87 10.36 -17.01 15.07
N LEU A 88 11.48 -16.60 15.70
CA LEU A 88 12.03 -15.26 15.49
C LEU A 88 12.45 -15.02 14.03
N PHE A 89 13.03 -16.02 13.37
CA PHE A 89 13.32 -15.94 11.93
C PHE A 89 12.05 -15.83 11.08
N ASP A 90 11.00 -16.59 11.40
CA ASP A 90 9.72 -16.52 10.71
C ASP A 90 9.07 -15.13 10.85
N ASP A 91 9.14 -14.52 12.03
CA ASP A 91 8.65 -13.17 12.31
C ASP A 91 9.39 -12.10 11.48
N VAL A 92 10.73 -12.23 11.36
CA VAL A 92 11.54 -11.36 10.50
C VAL A 92 11.12 -11.50 9.05
N ALA A 93 10.94 -12.73 8.58
CA ALA A 93 10.51 -13.00 7.22
C ALA A 93 9.11 -12.42 6.95
N GLU A 94 8.19 -12.52 7.90
CA GLU A 94 6.87 -11.91 7.79
C GLU A 94 6.91 -10.38 7.75
N ALA A 95 7.65 -9.75 8.66
CA ALA A 95 7.83 -8.31 8.69
C ALA A 95 8.45 -7.80 7.38
N ALA A 96 9.48 -8.49 6.87
CA ALA A 96 10.12 -8.18 5.60
C ALA A 96 9.15 -8.29 4.42
N ARG A 97 8.34 -9.37 4.35
CA ARG A 97 7.31 -9.52 3.31
C ARG A 97 6.29 -8.39 3.36
N LYS A 98 5.81 -8.01 4.55
CA LYS A 98 4.86 -6.91 4.75
C LYS A 98 5.44 -5.58 4.29
N GLY A 99 6.66 -5.24 4.71
CA GLY A 99 7.33 -4.00 4.32
C GLY A 99 7.56 -3.93 2.81
N ALA A 100 8.04 -5.02 2.21
CA ALA A 100 8.23 -5.10 0.76
C ALA A 100 6.91 -5.00 -0.02
N SER A 101 5.81 -5.54 0.51
CA SER A 101 4.48 -5.43 -0.11
C SER A 101 3.98 -3.98 -0.12
N ALA A 102 4.15 -3.25 1.00
CA ALA A 102 3.78 -1.84 1.10
C ALA A 102 4.53 -0.97 0.07
N LEU A 103 5.86 -1.16 -0.04
CA LEU A 103 6.68 -0.44 -1.02
C LEU A 103 6.34 -0.80 -2.47
N ARG A 104 6.03 -2.06 -2.75
CA ARG A 104 5.58 -2.49 -4.09
C ARG A 104 4.23 -1.87 -4.45
N SER A 105 3.30 -1.80 -3.49
CA SER A 105 2.00 -1.16 -3.68
C SER A 105 2.15 0.34 -3.98
N LEU A 106 3.12 1.00 -3.34
CA LEU A 106 3.49 2.38 -3.67
C LEU A 106 4.04 2.50 -5.10
N GLY A 107 4.99 1.63 -5.49
CA GLY A 107 5.58 1.62 -6.83
C GLY A 107 4.55 1.39 -7.94
N ALA A 108 3.62 0.45 -7.74
CA ALA A 108 2.51 0.21 -8.66
C ALA A 108 1.57 1.44 -8.79
N GLY A 109 1.42 2.22 -7.72
CA GLY A 109 0.65 3.46 -7.73
C GLY A 109 1.33 4.65 -8.42
N LEU A 110 2.66 4.61 -8.58
CA LEU A 110 3.46 5.64 -9.27
C LEU A 110 3.62 5.35 -10.78
N SER A 111 3.41 4.10 -11.20
CA SER A 111 3.43 3.75 -12.61
C SER A 111 2.26 4.45 -13.31
N PRO A 112 2.49 5.27 -14.35
CA PRO A 112 1.39 5.87 -15.09
C PRO A 112 0.58 4.72 -15.71
N ALA A 113 -0.70 4.65 -15.35
CA ALA A 113 -1.64 3.83 -16.11
C ALA A 113 -1.51 4.25 -17.57
N SER A 114 -1.09 3.34 -18.43
CA SER A 114 -1.04 3.53 -19.88
C SER A 114 -2.47 3.81 -20.36
N GLY A 115 -2.87 5.08 -20.31
CA GLY A 115 -4.16 5.56 -20.76
C GLY A 115 -4.19 5.54 -22.27
N SER A 116 -4.49 4.40 -22.87
CA SER A 116 -4.97 4.34 -24.25
C SER A 116 -6.45 4.79 -24.26
N TRP A 117 -6.68 6.10 -24.18
CA TRP A 117 -7.96 6.67 -24.60
C TRP A 117 -7.81 7.08 -26.07
N SER A 118 -8.17 6.16 -26.98
CA SER A 118 -8.34 6.46 -28.40
C SER A 118 -9.67 7.20 -28.58
N GLY A 119 -9.63 8.52 -28.40
CA GLY A 119 -10.74 9.41 -28.71
C GLY A 119 -10.86 9.65 -30.22
N GLY A 120 -12.04 9.35 -30.77
CA GLY A 120 -12.69 10.15 -31.82
C GLY A 120 -12.08 10.17 -33.22
N GLY A 121 -12.68 9.41 -34.13
CA GLY A 121 -12.56 9.60 -35.58
C GLY A 121 -13.94 9.56 -36.24
N GLY A 122 -14.78 10.54 -35.94
CA GLY A 122 -16.00 10.83 -36.68
C GLY A 122 -15.88 12.22 -37.28
N HIS A 123 -15.70 12.29 -38.60
CA HIS A 123 -16.00 13.45 -39.41
C HIS A 123 -16.87 12.99 -40.58
N ASP A 124 -17.87 13.83 -40.84
CA ASP A 124 -18.84 13.91 -41.94
C ASP A 124 -20.08 13.01 -41.86
#